data_AF-A0A957BVP7-F1
#
_entry.id   AF-A0A957BVP7-F1
#
_cell.length_a   1.000
_cell.length_b   1.000
_cell.length_c   1.000
_cell.angle_alpha   90.00
_cell.angle_beta   90.00
_cell.angle_gamma   90.00
#
_symmetry.space_group_name_H-M   'P 1'
#
loop_
_entity.id
_entity.type
_entity.pdbx_description
1 polymer ?
#
loop_
_entity_poly.entity_id
_entity_poly.type
_entity_poly.pdbx_seq_one_letter_code
_entity_poly.pdbx_strand_id
1 'polypeptide(L)' 'MSDVLLRFIHLTDTHITADSSRGHPAQPWPPLAGAQRLIDAVKKLPFTPDFILHTGDVV' A
#
# COMPACT_ATOMS: atom_id res chain seq x y z
N MET A 1 20.19 21.55 7.93
CA MET A 1 19.24 20.49 7.51
C MET A 1 19.79 19.19 8.07
N SER A 2 18.98 18.40 8.79
CA SER A 2 19.46 17.07 9.22
C SER A 2 19.55 16.17 7.99
N ASP A 3 20.65 15.42 7.89
CA ASP A 3 20.76 14.37 6.88
C ASP A 3 19.72 13.29 7.18
N VAL A 4 18.86 13.00 6.20
CA VAL A 4 17.86 11.94 6.32
C VAL A 4 18.59 10.60 6.29
N LEU A 5 18.62 9.90 7.43
CA LEU A 5 19.30 8.62 7.58
C LEU A 5 18.57 7.45 6.90
N LEU A 6 17.23 7.48 6.89
CA LEU A 6 16.39 6.39 6.40
C LEU A 6 15.02 6.89 5.94
N ARG A 7 14.51 6.35 4.83
CA ARG A 7 13.12 6.51 4.39
C ARG A 7 12.52 5.15 4.08
N PHE A 8 11.48 4.76 4.79
CA PHE A 8 10.75 3.52 4.49
C PHE A 8 9.25 3.81 4.43
N ILE A 9 8.52 2.95 3.73
CA ILE A 9 7.06 2.97 3.70
C ILE A 9 6.55 1.97 4.71
N HIS A 10 5.61 2.37 5.55
CA HIS A 10 4.89 1.48 6.46
C HIS A 10 3.44 1.37 5.99
N LEU A 11 3.00 0.15 5.69
CA LEU A 11 1.65 -0.14 5.22
C LEU A 11 1.13 -1.44 5.86
N THR A 12 -0.19 -1.62 5.85
CA THR A 12 -0.86 -2.71 6.57
C THR A 12 -2.23 -3.01 5.95
N ASP A 13 -2.83 -4.14 6.33
CA ASP A 13 -4.26 -4.44 6.13
C ASP A 13 -4.72 -4.25 4.68
N THR A 14 -3.95 -4.78 3.71
CA THR A 14 -4.28 -4.64 2.29
C THR A 14 -5.41 -5.56 1.85
N HIS A 15 -5.66 -6.67 2.57
CA HIS A 15 -6.74 -7.64 2.36
C HIS A 15 -6.96 -7.98 0.87
N ILE A 16 -5.87 -8.17 0.12
CA ILE A 16 -5.90 -8.46 -1.31
C ILE A 16 -6.35 -9.90 -1.49
N THR A 17 -7.47 -10.08 -2.16
CA THR A 17 -8.02 -11.41 -2.44
C THR A 17 -7.85 -11.78 -3.91
N ALA A 18 -7.83 -13.09 -4.21
CA ALA A 18 -7.72 -13.59 -5.59
C ALA A 18 -8.93 -13.22 -6.47
N ASP A 19 -10.10 -13.02 -5.87
CA ASP A 19 -11.27 -12.48 -6.56
C ASP A 19 -11.17 -10.94 -6.58
N SER A 20 -10.87 -10.39 -7.75
CA SER A 20 -10.71 -8.95 -7.97
C SER A 20 -11.99 -8.14 -7.75
N SER A 21 -13.16 -8.80 -7.73
CA SER A 21 -14.45 -8.18 -7.46
C SER A 21 -14.86 -8.23 -5.99
N ARG A 22 -14.20 -9.06 -5.18
CA ARG A 22 -14.51 -9.23 -3.76
C ARG A 22 -14.12 -7.96 -3.00
N GLY A 23 -15.12 -7.30 -2.42
CA GLY A 23 -14.97 -6.13 -1.56
C GLY A 23 -15.71 -6.29 -0.24
N HIS A 24 -15.58 -5.29 0.63
CA HIS A 24 -16.39 -5.18 1.84
C HIS A 24 -17.70 -4.46 1.52
N PRO A 25 -18.88 -4.91 1.98
CA PRO A 25 -20.18 -4.28 1.66
C PRO A 25 -20.26 -2.79 2.04
N ALA A 26 -19.51 -2.38 3.06
CA ALA A 26 -19.43 -0.98 3.50
C ALA A 26 -18.37 -0.14 2.77
N GLN A 27 -17.65 -0.71 1.80
CA GLN A 27 -16.61 -0.01 1.03
C GLN A 27 -16.99 0.05 -0.45
N PRO A 28 -16.86 1.22 -1.10
CA PRO A 28 -17.24 1.39 -2.50
C PRO A 28 -16.24 0.74 -3.48
N TRP A 29 -15.06 0.33 -3.01
CA TRP A 29 -13.99 -0.20 -3.86
C TRP A 29 -13.45 -1.53 -3.31
N PRO A 30 -13.14 -2.50 -4.19
CA PRO A 30 -12.48 -3.72 -3.78
C PRO A 30 -11.02 -3.44 -3.35
N PRO A 31 -10.46 -4.21 -2.41
CA PRO A 31 -9.11 -3.99 -1.88
C PRO A 31 -8.02 -3.95 -2.96
N LEU A 32 -8.14 -4.78 -4.00
CA LEU A 32 -7.19 -4.80 -5.13
C LEU A 32 -7.13 -3.44 -5.86
N ALA A 33 -8.28 -2.75 -6.01
CA ALA A 33 -8.30 -1.43 -6.62
C ALA A 33 -7.57 -0.39 -5.74
N GLY A 34 -7.75 -0.46 -4.42
CA GLY A 34 -7.01 0.35 -3.45
C GLY A 34 -5.51 0.09 -3.50
N ALA A 35 -5.10 -1.19 -3.50
CA ALA A 35 -3.70 -1.60 -3.61
C ALA A 35 -3.04 -1.08 -4.90
N GLN A 36 -3.73 -1.13 -6.04
CA GLN A 36 -3.19 -0.61 -7.30
C GLN A 36 -2.96 0.92 -7.23
N ARG A 37 -3.90 1.66 -6.63
CA ARG A 37 -3.76 3.12 -6.44
C ARG A 37 -2.65 3.46 -5.44
N LEU A 38 -2.47 2.65 -4.40
CA LEU A 38 -1.34 2.77 -3.48
C LEU A 38 -0.01 2.63 -4.22
N ILE A 39 0.14 1.60 -5.05
CA ILE A 39 1.36 1.41 -5.85
C ILE A 39 1.61 2.59 -6.80
N ASP A 40 0.56 3.13 -7.44
CA ASP A 40 0.69 4.32 -8.31
C ASP A 40 1.16 5.55 -7.52
N ALA A 41 0.72 5.71 -6.27
CA ALA A 41 1.15 6.80 -5.40
C ALA A 41 2.61 6.60 -4.95
N VAL A 42 2.99 5.38 -4.56
CA VAL A 42 4.36 5.04 -4.16
C VAL A 42 5.35 5.33 -5.30
N LYS A 43 5.00 4.99 -6.54
CA LYS A 43 5.85 5.27 -7.72
C LYS A 43 6.06 6.75 -8.02
N LYS A 44 5.22 7.64 -7.48
CA LYS A 44 5.29 9.10 -7.70
C LYS A 44 6.00 9.85 -6.58
N LEU A 45 6.48 9.14 -5.54
CA LEU A 45 7.21 9.78 -4.46
C LEU A 45 8.47 10.48 -5.00
N PRO A 46 8.82 11.68 -4.50
CA PRO A 46 10.02 12.40 -4.92
C PRO A 46 11.31 11.81 -4.32
N PHE A 47 11.23 10.58 -3.80
CA PHE A 47 12.32 9.82 -3.22
C PHE A 47 12.07 8.32 -3.43
N THR A 48 13.13 7.53 -3.40
CA THR A 48 13.04 6.07 -3.34
C THR A 48 13.14 5.65 -1.87
N PRO A 49 12.16 4.89 -1.33
CA PRO A 49 12.31 4.33 0.00
C PRO A 49 13.36 3.21 -0.01
N ASP A 50 14.09 3.07 1.09
CA ASP A 50 15.08 2.01 1.30
C ASP A 50 14.42 0.62 1.37
N PHE A 51 13.23 0.56 1.98
CA PHE A 51 12.41 -0.64 2.02
C PHE A 51 10.93 -0.31 2.28
N ILE A 52 10.10 -1.32 2.15
CA ILE A 52 8.67 -1.29 2.49
C ILE A 52 8.43 -2.30 3.62
N LEU A 53 7.84 -1.83 4.72
CA LEU A 53 7.36 -2.63 5.82
C LEU A 53 5.84 -2.85 5.67
N HIS A 54 5.43 -4.09 5.44
CA HIS A 54 4.03 -4.50 5.44
C HIS A 54 3.71 -5.30 6.72
N THR A 55 2.81 -4.84 7.58
CA THR A 55 2.66 -5.42 8.95
C THR A 55 1.64 -6.55 9.10
N GLY A 56 0.85 -6.89 8.09
CA GLY A 56 -0.06 -8.03 8.17
C GLY A 56 -1.31 -7.84 7.34
N ASP A 57 -2.21 -8.82 7.43
CA ASP A 57 -3.52 -8.81 6.79
C ASP A 57 -3.44 -8.55 5.27
N VAL A 58 -2.58 -9.32 4.62
CA VAL A 58 -2.31 -9.24 3.18
C VAL A 58 -3.38 -9.96 2.35
N VAL A 59 -3.88 -11.12 2.80
CA VAL A 59 -4.77 -12.03 2.05
C VAL A 59 -6.00 -12.39 2.86
#